data_AF-U3GAU3-F1
#
_entry.id   AF-U3GAU3-F1
#
_cell.length_a   1.000
_cell.length_b   1.000
_cell.length_c   1.000
_cell.angle_alpha   90.00
_cell.angle_beta   90.00
_cell.angle_gamma   90.00
#
_symmetry.space_group_name_H-M   'P 1'
#
loop_
_entity.id
_entity.type
_entity.pdbx_description
1 polymer ?
#
loop_
_entity_poly.entity_id
_entity_poly.type
_entity_poly.pdbx_seq_one_letter_code
_entity_poly.pdbx_strand_id
1 'polypeptide(L)'
;MESNHDTASTNPYVQFLFAGEPVAFLVDTNLTLGEGIFIALVYPSIHVGVEKPWFHAVQGNHEEMAIVWGHMGESVDDYKRHGGERLMSMSHEDQLAYVTALAELPYAIQVETSGGLVGLVHADLSESTWRDMWEKMHNDASREEIEEVKEHILWSRQRYMKRRAHAPIIPDVRAVVVGHTTVSEALLLGNVHYLDTGGWTPRGHFMFLELATLQINPAKF
;
A
#
# COMPACT_ATOMS: atom_id res chain seq x y z
N MET A 1 38.53 30.51 12.39
CA MET A 1 37.77 30.57 11.14
C MET A 1 36.68 29.53 11.25
N GLU A 2 35.47 30.01 11.48
CA GLU A 2 34.25 29.21 11.39
C GLU A 2 34.05 28.76 9.95
N SER A 3 33.61 27.52 9.78
CA SER A 3 32.64 27.18 8.73
C SER A 3 31.76 26.06 9.26
N ASN A 4 30.64 26.46 9.84
CA ASN A 4 29.42 25.66 9.92
C ASN A 4 29.07 25.16 8.52
N HIS A 5 28.84 23.86 8.37
CA HIS A 5 27.90 23.35 7.38
C HIS A 5 27.20 22.10 7.92
N ASP A 6 25.89 22.28 8.06
CA ASP A 6 24.79 21.34 8.13
C ASP A 6 24.90 20.08 9.00
N THR A 7 24.25 20.20 10.15
CA THR A 7 23.61 19.10 10.86
C THR A 7 22.61 18.40 9.94
N ALA A 8 23.07 17.37 9.23
CA ALA A 8 22.19 16.34 8.69
C ALA A 8 21.38 15.77 9.87
N SER A 9 20.08 15.99 9.86
CA SER A 9 19.12 15.42 10.81
C SER A 9 19.12 13.89 10.66
N THR A 10 19.96 13.21 11.43
CA THR A 10 20.01 11.75 11.52
C THR A 10 18.86 11.26 12.40
N ASN A 11 17.71 10.98 11.79
CA ASN A 11 16.69 10.14 12.40
C ASN A 11 17.08 8.65 12.19
N PRO A 12 17.36 7.87 13.25
CA PRO A 12 17.92 6.53 13.15
C PRO A 12 16.94 5.42 12.72
N TYR A 13 15.67 5.74 12.44
CA TYR A 13 14.64 4.74 12.15
C TYR A 13 14.38 4.50 10.66
N VAL A 14 15.13 5.15 9.77
CA VAL A 14 14.92 5.02 8.32
C VAL A 14 16.25 4.93 7.56
N GLN A 15 16.65 3.71 7.19
CA GLN A 15 17.64 3.46 6.15
C GLN A 15 16.91 3.04 4.87
N PHE A 16 16.84 3.95 3.88
CA PHE A 16 16.48 3.59 2.51
C PHE A 16 17.68 2.90 1.85
N LEU A 17 17.54 1.62 1.52
CA LEU A 17 18.42 0.90 0.61
C LEU A 17 17.85 1.14 -0.81
N PHE A 18 18.45 1.83 -1.78
CA PHE A 18 19.79 2.42 -1.97
C PHE A 18 19.66 3.68 -2.86
N ALA A 19 20.53 4.67 -2.66
CA ALA A 19 20.79 5.70 -3.66
C ALA A 19 21.65 5.11 -4.79
N GLY A 20 21.17 5.14 -6.04
CA GLY A 20 22.02 4.93 -7.22
C GLY A 20 21.53 3.96 -8.30
N GLU A 21 20.46 3.20 -8.07
CA GLU A 21 19.90 2.27 -9.06
C GLU A 21 18.56 2.79 -9.59
N PRO A 22 18.31 2.79 -10.92
CA PRO A 22 17.01 3.15 -11.45
C PRO A 22 15.95 2.11 -11.06
N VAL A 23 14.95 2.56 -10.29
CA VAL A 23 13.53 2.17 -10.26
C VAL A 23 13.10 0.87 -10.97
N ALA A 24 12.81 -0.20 -10.23
CA ALA A 24 12.67 -1.56 -10.76
C ALA A 24 11.31 -2.01 -11.35
N PHE A 25 10.17 -1.55 -10.84
CA PHE A 25 8.81 -1.71 -11.39
C PHE A 25 7.83 -1.07 -10.40
N LEU A 26 6.57 -0.84 -10.80
CA LEU A 26 5.56 -0.23 -9.93
C LEU A 26 5.10 -1.23 -8.87
N VAL A 27 5.19 -0.82 -7.61
CA VAL A 27 4.59 -1.52 -6.47
C VAL A 27 3.62 -0.54 -5.82
N ASP A 28 2.38 -0.95 -5.53
CA ASP A 28 1.40 -0.07 -4.85
C ASP A 28 0.95 -0.71 -3.55
N THR A 29 1.84 -0.67 -2.56
CA THR A 29 1.65 -1.44 -1.35
C THR A 29 1.59 -0.53 -0.14
N ASN A 30 0.56 -0.69 0.71
CA ASN A 30 0.59 -0.15 2.06
C ASN A 30 1.47 -1.01 2.96
N LEU A 31 2.33 -0.37 3.74
CA LEU A 31 3.37 -1.04 4.51
C LEU A 31 3.17 -0.97 6.03
N THR A 32 3.77 -1.88 6.78
CA THR A 32 3.97 -1.72 8.23
C THR A 32 5.39 -2.12 8.63
N LEU A 33 5.99 -1.42 9.60
CA LEU A 33 7.30 -1.78 10.13
C LEU A 33 7.26 -2.21 11.61
N GLY A 34 7.58 -3.47 11.90
CA GLY A 34 7.68 -4.00 13.29
C GLY A 34 6.41 -3.83 14.14
N GLU A 35 6.56 -3.78 15.48
CA GLU A 35 5.45 -3.61 16.44
C GLU A 35 4.93 -2.16 16.55
N GLY A 36 5.43 -1.25 15.73
CA GLY A 36 5.04 0.15 15.77
C GLY A 36 5.33 0.86 14.45
N ILE A 37 4.25 1.09 13.70
CA ILE A 37 4.08 2.22 12.75
C ILE A 37 4.72 2.05 11.37
N PHE A 38 4.12 2.78 10.40
CA PHE A 38 4.63 3.26 9.10
C PHE A 38 4.03 2.59 7.86
N ILE A 39 2.98 3.21 7.29
CA ILE A 39 2.58 3.03 5.89
C ILE A 39 3.28 4.12 5.07
N ALA A 40 4.29 3.72 4.28
CA ALA A 40 4.66 4.44 3.07
C ALA A 40 4.06 3.67 1.90
N LEU A 41 3.40 4.36 0.99
CA LEU A 41 3.04 3.80 -0.30
C LEU A 41 4.26 3.84 -1.18
N VAL A 42 4.83 2.68 -1.47
CA VAL A 42 6.14 2.62 -2.09
C VAL A 42 6.02 2.40 -3.58
N TYR A 43 6.00 3.52 -4.29
CA TYR A 43 6.22 3.59 -5.72
C TYR A 43 7.64 4.07 -6.01
N PRO A 44 8.17 3.78 -7.19
CA PRO A 44 9.21 2.77 -7.30
C PRO A 44 10.58 3.37 -6.98
N SER A 45 11.20 2.86 -5.92
CA SER A 45 12.61 3.07 -5.52
C SER A 45 13.10 2.06 -4.49
N ILE A 46 12.25 1.13 -4.02
CA ILE A 46 12.64 0.25 -2.90
C ILE A 46 12.73 -1.19 -3.38
N HIS A 47 13.95 -1.71 -3.35
CA HIS A 47 14.19 -3.14 -3.23
C HIS A 47 13.87 -3.52 -1.78
N VAL A 48 12.60 -3.77 -1.47
CA VAL A 48 12.28 -4.30 -0.15
C VAL A 48 12.48 -5.80 -0.22
N GLY A 49 13.42 -6.32 0.57
CA GLY A 49 13.36 -7.72 0.92
C GLY A 49 12.07 -7.94 1.71
N VAL A 50 11.03 -8.46 1.07
CA VAL A 50 9.81 -8.98 1.72
C VAL A 50 10.13 -10.05 2.76
N GLU A 51 11.36 -10.59 2.75
CA GLU A 51 11.91 -11.48 3.77
C GLU A 51 12.33 -10.78 5.08
N LYS A 52 12.25 -9.44 5.17
CA LYS A 52 12.60 -8.74 6.40
C LYS A 52 11.43 -8.88 7.40
N PRO A 53 11.67 -9.42 8.61
CA PRO A 53 10.59 -9.66 9.59
C PRO A 53 9.96 -8.37 10.15
N TRP A 54 10.60 -7.23 9.87
CA TRP A 54 10.12 -5.91 10.25
C TRP A 54 9.42 -5.20 9.10
N PHE A 55 9.07 -5.87 8.00
CA PHE A 55 8.38 -5.26 6.88
C PHE A 55 7.19 -6.13 6.48
N HIS A 56 6.02 -5.53 6.45
CA HIS A 56 4.80 -6.17 5.95
C HIS A 56 4.11 -5.26 4.95
N ALA A 57 3.37 -5.88 4.05
CA ALA A 57 2.90 -5.29 2.81
C ALA A 57 1.52 -5.87 2.49
N VAL A 58 0.56 -5.05 2.07
CA VAL A 58 -0.68 -5.55 1.44
C VAL A 58 -0.55 -5.55 -0.07
N GLN A 59 -1.05 -6.57 -0.74
CA GLN A 59 -1.09 -6.65 -2.19
C GLN A 59 -1.90 -5.48 -2.77
N GLY A 60 -1.33 -4.77 -3.74
CA GLY A 60 -2.01 -3.75 -4.51
C GLY A 60 -2.50 -4.23 -5.86
N ASN A 61 -3.22 -3.35 -6.57
CA ASN A 61 -3.74 -3.65 -7.89
C ASN A 61 -2.63 -3.89 -8.93
N HIS A 62 -1.50 -3.17 -8.83
CA HIS A 62 -0.34 -3.40 -9.70
C HIS A 62 0.30 -4.77 -9.47
N GLU A 63 0.35 -5.23 -8.22
CA GLU A 63 0.82 -6.58 -7.88
C GLU A 63 -0.14 -7.64 -8.43
N GLU A 64 -1.46 -7.45 -8.29
CA GLU A 64 -2.44 -8.35 -8.87
C GLU A 64 -2.28 -8.45 -10.39
N MET A 65 -2.11 -7.32 -11.09
CA MET A 65 -1.87 -7.32 -12.53
C MET A 65 -0.60 -8.09 -12.90
N ALA A 66 0.47 -7.94 -12.12
CA ALA A 66 1.72 -8.67 -12.31
C ALA A 66 1.54 -10.19 -12.14
N ILE A 67 0.77 -10.61 -11.12
CA ILE A 67 0.48 -12.01 -10.82
C ILE A 67 -0.38 -12.64 -11.92
N VAL A 68 -1.47 -11.96 -12.32
CA VAL A 68 -2.36 -12.42 -13.40
C VAL A 68 -1.58 -12.55 -14.71
N TRP A 69 -0.77 -11.54 -15.04
CA TRP A 69 0.09 -11.58 -16.23
C TRP A 69 1.09 -12.75 -16.16
N GLY A 70 1.79 -12.91 -15.02
CA GLY A 70 2.83 -13.92 -14.85
C GLY A 70 2.33 -15.36 -14.84
N HIS A 71 1.12 -15.61 -14.34
CA HIS A 71 0.53 -16.96 -14.28
C HIS A 71 -0.32 -17.32 -15.50
N MET A 72 -1.08 -16.36 -16.04
CA MET A 72 -2.09 -16.64 -17.08
C MET A 72 -1.67 -16.14 -18.45
N GLY A 73 -0.65 -15.27 -18.55
CA GLY A 73 -0.26 -14.62 -19.80
C GLY A 73 -1.33 -13.66 -20.35
N GLU A 74 -2.35 -13.36 -19.55
CA GLU A 74 -3.47 -12.50 -19.94
C GLU A 74 -3.09 -11.02 -19.87
N SER A 75 -3.80 -10.20 -20.65
CA SER A 75 -3.78 -8.74 -20.55
C SER A 75 -2.39 -8.07 -20.69
N VAL A 76 -1.48 -8.64 -21.49
CA VAL A 76 -0.12 -8.11 -21.77
C VAL A 76 -0.12 -6.60 -22.08
N ASP A 77 -1.01 -6.15 -22.97
CA ASP A 77 -1.09 -4.73 -23.34
C ASP A 77 -1.63 -3.86 -22.22
N ASP A 78 -2.51 -4.40 -21.38
CA ASP A 78 -3.08 -3.68 -20.25
C ASP A 78 -2.08 -3.53 -19.10
N TYR A 79 -1.35 -4.60 -18.78
CA TYR A 79 -0.29 -4.56 -17.78
C TYR A 79 0.85 -3.63 -18.20
N LYS A 80 1.23 -3.63 -19.49
CA LYS A 80 2.18 -2.65 -20.03
C LYS A 80 1.71 -1.21 -19.84
N ARG A 81 0.45 -0.90 -20.16
CA ARG A 81 -0.11 0.46 -19.98
C ARG A 81 -0.08 0.94 -18.53
N HIS A 82 -0.11 0.02 -17.58
CA HIS A 82 -0.01 0.28 -16.15
C HIS A 82 1.41 0.06 -15.62
N GLY A 83 2.43 0.18 -16.48
CA GLY A 83 3.86 0.22 -16.12
C GLY A 83 4.51 -1.14 -15.82
N GLY A 84 3.89 -2.24 -16.24
CA GLY A 84 4.45 -3.60 -16.14
C GLY A 84 5.67 -3.87 -17.02
N GLU A 85 6.02 -2.93 -17.92
CA GLU A 85 7.06 -3.05 -18.95
C GLU A 85 8.39 -3.56 -18.41
N ARG A 86 8.77 -3.15 -17.19
CA ARG A 86 10.06 -3.53 -16.64
C ARG A 86 10.08 -4.99 -16.17
N LEU A 87 9.07 -5.46 -15.42
CA LEU A 87 8.99 -6.88 -15.02
C LEU A 87 9.01 -7.76 -16.28
N MET A 88 8.28 -7.36 -17.31
CA MET A 88 8.24 -8.06 -18.60
C MET A 88 9.58 -8.09 -19.35
N SER A 89 10.49 -7.16 -19.04
CA SER A 89 11.83 -7.10 -19.65
C SER A 89 12.90 -7.89 -18.88
N MET A 90 12.60 -8.38 -17.68
CA MET A 90 13.52 -9.18 -16.86
C MET A 90 13.70 -10.61 -17.41
N SER A 91 14.65 -11.36 -16.85
CA SER A 91 14.78 -12.78 -17.15
C SER A 91 13.55 -13.55 -16.65
N HIS A 92 13.25 -14.69 -17.27
CA HIS A 92 12.11 -15.52 -16.84
C HIS A 92 12.25 -16.01 -15.39
N GLU A 93 13.49 -16.26 -14.94
CA GLU A 93 13.78 -16.64 -13.55
C GLU A 93 13.41 -15.52 -12.58
N ASP A 94 13.84 -14.29 -12.89
CA ASP A 94 13.49 -13.12 -12.07
C ASP A 94 11.99 -12.85 -12.09
N GLN A 95 11.34 -12.93 -13.26
CA GLN A 95 9.89 -12.77 -13.40
C GLN A 95 9.13 -13.71 -12.47
N LEU A 96 9.50 -15.00 -12.48
CA LEU A 96 8.87 -16.00 -11.63
C LEU A 96 9.12 -15.72 -10.16
N ALA A 97 10.36 -15.37 -9.78
CA ALA A 97 10.70 -15.03 -8.40
C ALA A 97 9.87 -13.84 -7.88
N TYR A 98 9.72 -12.79 -8.69
CA TYR A 98 8.89 -11.64 -8.34
C TYR A 98 7.41 -12.01 -8.24
N VAL A 99 6.84 -12.66 -9.25
CA VAL A 99 5.42 -13.04 -9.25
C VAL A 99 5.09 -13.94 -8.06
N THR A 100 5.93 -14.91 -7.75
CA THR A 100 5.77 -15.76 -6.57
C THR A 100 5.82 -14.93 -5.28
N ALA A 101 6.78 -14.03 -5.13
CA ALA A 101 6.86 -13.18 -3.94
C ALA A 101 5.66 -12.23 -3.78
N LEU A 102 5.13 -11.69 -4.87
CA LEU A 102 3.95 -10.84 -4.87
C LEU A 102 2.68 -11.62 -4.51
N ALA A 103 2.56 -12.88 -4.97
CA ALA A 103 1.42 -13.73 -4.68
C ALA A 103 1.29 -14.12 -3.19
N GLU A 104 2.39 -14.03 -2.42
CA GLU A 104 2.39 -14.28 -0.98
C GLU A 104 1.92 -13.06 -0.16
N LEU A 105 1.73 -11.89 -0.79
CA LEU A 105 1.28 -10.70 -0.08
C LEU A 105 -0.20 -10.83 0.31
N PRO A 106 -0.56 -10.56 1.59
CA PRO A 106 -1.95 -10.55 2.02
C PRO A 106 -2.71 -9.39 1.39
N TYR A 107 -4.00 -9.58 1.17
CA TYR A 107 -4.91 -8.52 0.70
C TYR A 107 -5.25 -7.46 1.76
N ALA A 108 -5.22 -7.87 3.03
CA ALA A 108 -5.53 -7.01 4.16
C ALA A 108 -4.63 -7.35 5.35
N ILE A 109 -4.27 -6.34 6.13
CA ILE A 109 -3.60 -6.50 7.43
C ILE A 109 -4.46 -5.83 8.48
N GLN A 110 -4.54 -6.43 9.67
CA GLN A 110 -5.15 -5.80 10.83
C GLN A 110 -4.13 -5.71 11.98
N VAL A 111 -4.08 -4.55 12.64
CA VAL A 111 -3.14 -4.26 13.72
C VAL A 111 -3.93 -3.81 14.94
N GLU A 112 -3.83 -4.56 16.03
CA GLU A 112 -4.36 -4.11 17.32
C GLU A 112 -3.46 -3.02 17.89
N THR A 113 -4.06 -1.90 18.30
CA THR A 113 -3.35 -0.80 18.93
C THR A 113 -3.97 -0.48 20.28
N SER A 114 -3.28 0.29 21.12
CA SER A 114 -3.85 0.81 22.37
C SER A 114 -5.13 1.64 22.17
N GLY A 115 -5.35 2.14 20.95
CA GLY A 115 -6.53 2.92 20.58
C GLY A 115 -7.64 2.11 19.89
N GLY A 116 -7.46 0.80 19.70
CA GLY A 116 -8.34 -0.08 18.93
C GLY A 116 -7.73 -0.54 17.60
N LEU A 117 -8.43 -1.47 16.94
CA LEU A 117 -8.03 -2.11 15.70
C LEU A 117 -7.82 -1.10 14.56
N VAL A 118 -6.68 -1.17 13.87
CA VAL A 118 -6.43 -0.44 12.62
C VAL A 118 -6.31 -1.44 11.47
N GLY A 119 -7.10 -1.22 10.43
CA GLY A 119 -7.12 -2.03 9.23
C GLY A 119 -6.32 -1.40 8.09
N LEU A 120 -5.63 -2.22 7.31
CA LEU A 120 -4.89 -1.80 6.12
C LEU A 120 -5.40 -2.61 4.93
N VAL A 121 -5.82 -1.90 3.88
CA VAL A 121 -6.14 -2.45 2.56
C VAL A 121 -5.61 -1.49 1.51
N HIS A 122 -5.42 -1.92 0.28
CA HIS A 122 -4.80 -1.07 -0.73
C HIS A 122 -5.69 0.12 -1.16
N ALA A 123 -6.98 -0.07 -1.45
CA ALA A 123 -7.87 0.95 -2.02
C ALA A 123 -9.04 1.38 -1.13
N ASP A 124 -10.03 0.52 -0.86
CA ASP A 124 -11.22 0.81 -0.04
C ASP A 124 -11.95 -0.48 0.35
N LEU A 125 -13.10 -0.38 1.01
CA LEU A 125 -13.96 -1.51 1.37
C LEU A 125 -15.32 -1.40 0.66
N SER A 126 -15.88 -2.53 0.21
CA SER A 126 -17.29 -2.63 -0.22
C SER A 126 -18.26 -2.67 0.97
N GLU A 127 -17.79 -3.26 2.06
CA GLU A 127 -18.57 -3.62 3.23
C GLU A 127 -18.84 -2.42 4.13
N SER A 128 -19.92 -2.53 4.90
CA SER A 128 -20.26 -1.57 5.94
C SER A 128 -19.36 -1.66 7.17
N THR A 129 -18.70 -2.81 7.39
CA THR A 129 -17.87 -3.08 8.58
C THR A 129 -16.57 -3.78 8.19
N TRP A 130 -15.52 -3.62 9.01
CA TRP A 130 -14.23 -4.31 8.83
C TRP A 130 -14.39 -5.81 9.05
N ARG A 131 -15.17 -6.23 10.05
CA ARG A 131 -15.45 -7.63 10.35
C ARG A 131 -16.10 -8.34 9.16
N ASP A 132 -17.11 -7.74 8.52
CA ASP A 132 -17.78 -8.37 7.38
C ASP A 132 -16.78 -8.64 6.24
N MET A 133 -15.89 -7.68 5.95
CA MET A 133 -14.84 -7.86 4.94
C MET A 133 -13.88 -8.98 5.35
N TRP A 134 -13.41 -8.95 6.60
CA TRP A 134 -12.48 -9.94 7.12
C TRP A 134 -13.04 -11.37 7.07
N GLU A 135 -14.30 -11.54 7.48
CA GLU A 135 -15.00 -12.82 7.50
C GLU A 135 -15.21 -13.37 6.08
N LYS A 136 -15.61 -12.53 5.12
CA LYS A 136 -15.74 -12.94 3.71
C LYS A 136 -14.41 -13.36 3.05
N MET A 137 -13.28 -12.87 3.57
CA MET A 137 -11.96 -13.26 3.07
C MET A 137 -11.38 -14.53 3.75
N HIS A 138 -11.95 -14.97 4.87
CA HIS A 138 -11.38 -16.06 5.69
C HIS A 138 -12.31 -17.28 5.92
N ASN A 139 -13.64 -17.09 5.91
CA ASN A 139 -14.59 -18.11 6.35
C ASN A 139 -15.27 -18.81 5.16
N ASP A 140 -14.87 -20.02 4.77
CA ASP A 140 -15.53 -20.91 3.77
C ASP A 140 -16.16 -20.19 2.55
N ALA A 141 -15.62 -19.02 2.20
CA ALA A 141 -16.27 -18.12 1.26
C ALA A 141 -16.12 -18.73 -0.13
N SER A 142 -17.17 -18.57 -0.93
CA SER A 142 -17.07 -18.92 -2.33
C SER A 142 -15.99 -18.09 -3.00
N ARG A 143 -15.42 -18.63 -4.08
CA ARG A 143 -14.43 -17.89 -4.88
C ARG A 143 -15.02 -16.57 -5.37
N GLU A 144 -16.29 -16.58 -5.75
CA GLU A 144 -17.01 -15.40 -6.22
C GLU A 144 -17.11 -14.29 -5.15
N GLU A 145 -17.37 -14.64 -3.89
CA GLU A 145 -17.40 -13.68 -2.78
C GLU A 145 -16.02 -13.08 -2.52
N ILE A 146 -14.97 -13.90 -2.54
CA ILE A 146 -13.58 -13.44 -2.37
C ILE A 146 -13.21 -12.48 -3.51
N GLU A 147 -13.55 -12.80 -4.76
CA GLU A 147 -13.25 -11.94 -5.91
C GLU A 147 -14.03 -10.62 -5.86
N GLU A 148 -15.29 -10.60 -5.38
CA GLU A 148 -16.05 -9.36 -5.21
C GLU A 148 -15.42 -8.42 -4.17
N VAL A 149 -15.00 -8.98 -3.04
CA VAL A 149 -14.29 -8.22 -2.00
C VAL A 149 -12.95 -7.74 -2.53
N LYS A 150 -12.19 -8.63 -3.19
CA LYS A 150 -10.87 -8.35 -3.76
C LYS A 150 -10.91 -7.18 -4.74
N GLU A 151 -11.91 -7.16 -5.63
CA GLU A 151 -12.09 -6.06 -6.58
C GLU A 151 -12.21 -4.70 -5.86
N HIS A 152 -12.90 -4.64 -4.74
CA HIS A 152 -13.06 -3.39 -3.99
C HIS A 152 -11.79 -2.99 -3.25
N ILE A 153 -11.13 -3.92 -2.56
CA ILE A 153 -9.90 -3.64 -1.81
C ILE A 153 -8.72 -3.27 -2.70
N LEU A 154 -8.73 -3.67 -3.97
CA LEU A 154 -7.66 -3.37 -4.92
C LEU A 154 -8.00 -2.17 -5.81
N TRP A 155 -9.26 -1.95 -6.21
CA TRP A 155 -9.56 -1.02 -7.30
C TRP A 155 -10.52 0.12 -6.94
N SER A 156 -11.20 0.06 -5.79
CA SER A 156 -12.27 1.00 -5.49
C SER A 156 -11.76 2.42 -5.25
N ARG A 157 -12.34 3.36 -6.00
CA ARG A 157 -12.23 4.81 -5.75
C ARG A 157 -13.56 5.43 -5.31
N GLN A 158 -14.55 4.61 -4.98
CA GLN A 158 -15.94 5.07 -4.86
C GLN A 158 -16.17 6.03 -3.68
N ARG A 159 -15.65 5.72 -2.48
CA ARG A 159 -15.78 6.60 -1.31
C ARG A 159 -15.14 7.94 -1.57
N TYR A 160 -13.96 7.92 -2.18
CA TYR A 160 -13.26 9.11 -2.63
C TYR A 160 -14.10 9.88 -3.65
N MET A 161 -14.53 9.28 -4.76
CA MET A 161 -15.30 9.98 -5.80
C MET A 161 -16.60 10.61 -5.30
N LYS A 162 -17.27 10.00 -4.32
CA LYS A 162 -18.51 10.51 -3.74
C LYS A 162 -18.32 11.72 -2.82
N ARG A 163 -17.09 12.01 -2.35
CA ARG A 163 -16.68 13.11 -1.41
C ARG A 163 -17.85 13.81 -0.70
N ARG A 164 -18.51 13.12 0.23
CA ARG A 164 -19.56 13.74 1.06
C ARG A 164 -18.90 14.40 2.27
N ALA A 165 -19.41 15.56 2.67
CA ALA A 165 -18.97 16.25 3.91
C ALA A 165 -19.05 15.36 5.16
N HIS A 166 -19.85 14.29 5.10
CA HIS A 166 -19.99 13.26 6.13
C HIS A 166 -19.85 11.88 5.47
N ALA A 167 -18.64 11.52 5.07
CA ALA A 167 -18.36 10.17 4.59
C ALA A 167 -18.66 9.15 5.73
N PRO A 168 -19.37 8.04 5.45
CA PRO A 168 -19.68 7.05 6.48
C PRO A 168 -18.41 6.48 7.12
N ILE A 169 -18.44 6.30 8.44
CA ILE A 169 -17.40 5.58 9.18
C ILE A 169 -17.59 4.07 9.02
N ILE A 170 -16.50 3.31 9.18
CA ILE A 170 -16.50 1.87 9.39
C ILE A 170 -16.55 1.64 10.91
N PRO A 171 -17.68 1.20 11.49
CA PRO A 171 -17.98 1.41 12.91
C PRO A 171 -17.23 0.49 13.89
N ASP A 172 -16.65 -0.61 13.42
CA ASP A 172 -16.02 -1.67 14.21
C ASP A 172 -14.48 -1.67 14.13
N VAL A 173 -13.91 -0.65 13.51
CA VAL A 173 -12.47 -0.43 13.39
C VAL A 173 -12.14 1.01 13.76
N ARG A 174 -11.01 1.23 14.43
CA ARG A 174 -10.55 2.58 14.81
C ARG A 174 -10.29 3.41 13.55
N ALA A 175 -9.54 2.84 12.61
CA ALA A 175 -9.19 3.47 11.35
C ALA A 175 -8.96 2.41 10.26
N VAL A 176 -9.25 2.78 9.02
CA VAL A 176 -8.79 2.05 7.84
C VAL A 176 -7.78 2.91 7.13
N VAL A 177 -6.67 2.34 6.70
CA VAL A 177 -5.63 3.08 5.98
C VAL A 177 -5.46 2.52 4.59
N VAL A 178 -5.47 3.43 3.61
CA VAL A 178 -5.50 3.11 2.19
C VAL A 178 -4.56 3.98 1.37
N GLY A 179 -4.20 3.46 0.20
CA GLY A 179 -3.47 4.14 -0.86
C GLY A 179 -4.33 4.24 -2.11
N HIS A 180 -3.76 3.84 -3.25
CA HIS A 180 -4.39 3.70 -4.58
C HIS A 180 -4.96 4.97 -5.25
N THR A 181 -5.64 5.80 -4.46
CA THR A 181 -6.21 7.06 -4.90
C THR A 181 -5.28 8.18 -4.52
N THR A 182 -4.52 8.64 -5.51
CA THR A 182 -3.58 9.75 -5.35
C THR A 182 -4.29 11.04 -4.98
N VAL A 183 -3.86 11.66 -3.89
CA VAL A 183 -4.38 12.91 -3.32
C VAL A 183 -3.27 13.94 -3.19
N SER A 184 -3.62 15.23 -3.23
CA SER A 184 -2.60 16.28 -3.09
C SER A 184 -2.03 16.38 -1.67
N GLU A 185 -2.84 16.04 -0.67
CA GLU A 185 -2.49 15.98 0.74
C GLU A 185 -3.26 14.82 1.39
N ALA A 186 -2.71 14.25 2.46
CA ALA A 186 -3.40 13.19 3.18
C ALA A 186 -4.78 13.64 3.64
N LEU A 187 -5.73 12.71 3.54
CA LEU A 187 -7.16 12.99 3.63
C LEU A 187 -7.82 11.97 4.55
N LEU A 188 -8.78 12.44 5.34
CA LEU A 188 -9.66 11.58 6.13
C LEU A 188 -11.09 11.63 5.59
N LEU A 189 -11.67 10.47 5.27
CA LEU A 189 -13.09 10.31 4.93
C LEU A 189 -13.75 9.34 5.91
N GLY A 190 -14.53 9.87 6.85
CA GLY A 190 -15.03 9.07 7.97
C GLY A 190 -13.86 8.72 8.89
N ASN A 191 -13.53 7.43 9.02
CA ASN A 191 -12.31 6.94 9.67
C ASN A 191 -11.35 6.25 8.66
N VAL A 192 -11.48 6.55 7.36
CA VAL A 192 -10.59 6.03 6.31
C VAL A 192 -9.54 7.07 5.94
N HIS A 193 -8.27 6.75 6.21
CA HIS A 193 -7.09 7.56 5.95
C HIS A 193 -6.51 7.25 4.57
N TYR A 194 -6.52 8.24 3.68
CA TYR A 194 -5.88 8.19 2.37
C TYR A 194 -4.48 8.80 2.50
N LEU A 195 -3.45 7.99 2.25
CA LEU A 195 -2.05 8.40 2.40
C LEU A 195 -1.28 8.49 1.07
N ASP A 196 -1.90 8.10 -0.04
CA ASP A 196 -1.26 8.22 -1.36
C ASP A 196 -1.15 9.68 -1.77
N THR A 197 0.01 10.29 -1.53
CA THR A 197 0.28 11.67 -1.98
C THR A 197 1.20 11.74 -3.20
N GLY A 198 1.26 10.65 -3.97
CA GLY A 198 1.99 10.65 -5.23
C GLY A 198 3.51 10.66 -5.04
N GLY A 199 4.03 10.00 -4.00
CA GLY A 199 5.45 10.06 -3.59
C GLY A 199 6.47 9.71 -4.66
N TRP A 200 6.07 9.00 -5.72
CA TRP A 200 6.90 8.70 -6.89
C TRP A 200 6.97 9.82 -7.92
N THR A 201 6.11 10.82 -7.79
CA THR A 201 6.06 11.94 -8.73
C THR A 201 6.96 13.07 -8.24
N PRO A 202 7.50 13.92 -9.15
CA PRO A 202 8.33 15.06 -8.75
C PRO A 202 7.64 16.10 -7.83
N ARG A 203 6.31 16.04 -7.68
CA ARG A 203 5.52 16.98 -6.88
C ARG A 203 4.85 16.33 -5.66
N GLY A 204 4.92 15.01 -5.54
CA GLY A 204 4.34 14.29 -4.41
C GLY A 204 5.34 14.09 -3.29
N HIS A 205 4.91 13.38 -2.25
CA HIS A 205 5.72 13.06 -1.10
C HIS A 205 5.31 11.71 -0.50
N PHE A 206 6.14 11.14 0.36
CA PHE A 206 5.74 9.96 1.12
C PHE A 206 5.15 10.41 2.45
N MET A 207 4.01 9.82 2.77
CA MET A 207 3.31 10.04 4.03
C MET A 207 3.54 8.85 4.94
N PHE A 208 3.51 9.13 6.23
CA PHE A 208 3.68 8.14 7.28
C PHE A 208 2.61 8.35 8.34
N LEU A 209 1.91 7.28 8.73
CA LEU A 209 0.90 7.31 9.78
C LEU A 209 1.35 6.47 10.97
N GLU A 210 1.44 7.11 12.13
CA GLU A 210 1.61 6.47 13.43
C GLU A 210 0.33 5.75 13.82
N LEU A 211 0.36 4.41 13.93
CA LEU A 211 -0.87 3.61 14.08
C LEU A 211 -1.53 3.76 15.47
N ALA A 212 -0.76 3.91 16.55
CA ALA A 212 -1.33 3.98 17.91
C ALA A 212 -2.06 5.31 18.21
N THR A 213 -1.58 6.39 17.62
CA THR A 213 -1.95 7.80 17.80
C THR A 213 -2.71 8.36 16.59
N LEU A 214 -2.60 7.71 15.42
CA LEU A 214 -3.09 8.17 14.13
C LEU A 214 -2.49 9.51 13.67
N GLN A 215 -1.28 9.84 14.16
CA GLN A 215 -0.57 11.05 13.75
C GLN A 215 0.09 10.86 12.39
N ILE A 216 -0.17 11.80 11.49
CA ILE A 216 0.40 11.84 10.16
C ILE A 216 1.67 12.69 10.18
N ASN A 217 2.78 12.13 9.69
CA ASN A 217 4.06 12.81 9.55
C ASN A 217 4.46 12.80 8.06
N PRO A 218 4.60 13.96 7.40
CA PRO A 218 5.17 14.02 6.07
C PRO A 218 6.68 13.75 6.16
N ALA A 219 7.20 12.82 5.36
CA ALA A 219 8.63 12.78 5.15
C ALA A 219 9.00 13.69 3.98
N LYS A 220 9.86 14.67 4.26
CA LYS A 220 10.55 15.42 3.21
C LYS A 220 11.87 14.70 2.95
N PHE A 221 12.00 14.08 1.77
CA PHE A 221 13.27 13.57 1.26
C PHE A 221 13.91 14.59 0.33
#